data_AF-A0AAJ0N263-F1
#
_entry.id   AF-A0AAJ0N263-F1
#
_cell.length_a   1.000
_cell.length_b   1.000
_cell.length_c   1.000
_cell.angle_alpha   90.00
_cell.angle_beta   90.00
_cell.angle_gamma   90.00
#
_symmetry.space_group_name_H-M   'P 1'
#
loop_
_entity.id
_entity.type
_entity.pdbx_description
1 polymer ?
#
loop_
_entity_poly.entity_id
_entity_poly.type
_entity_poly.pdbx_seq_one_letter_code
_entity_poly.pdbx_strand_id
1 'polypeptide(L)'
;MNKRVARISALSLLVMLAAGCATSSVTQTVSPTQSAALALLDQGKPREAAQQLEAEAASASGAQRSRLLAASAFGWHDAGDDARARTLLAQVNARHLSGEDRARFGLLTGELAVIDK
;
A
#
# COMPACT_ATOMS: atom_id res chain seq x y z
N MET A 1 29.95 27.71 -27.88
CA MET A 1 29.27 26.82 -26.90
C MET A 1 28.23 25.97 -27.61
N ASN A 2 28.43 24.65 -27.59
CA ASN A 2 27.98 23.71 -28.61
C ASN A 2 26.50 23.30 -28.45
N LYS A 3 25.59 24.10 -29.04
CA LYS A 3 24.13 23.83 -29.06
C LYS A 3 23.75 22.47 -29.65
N ARG A 4 24.62 21.87 -30.47
CA ARG A 4 24.43 20.52 -31.06
C ARG A 4 24.69 19.39 -30.06
N VAL A 5 25.67 19.56 -29.17
CA VAL A 5 26.01 18.54 -28.15
C VAL A 5 24.91 18.44 -27.09
N ALA A 6 24.35 19.58 -26.68
CA ALA A 6 23.23 19.61 -25.73
C ALA A 6 21.96 18.92 -26.28
N ARG A 7 21.68 19.04 -27.59
CA ARG A 7 20.53 18.39 -28.23
C ARG A 7 20.69 16.88 -28.33
N ILE A 8 21.90 16.40 -28.60
CA ILE A 8 22.17 14.96 -28.69
C ILE A 8 22.07 14.31 -27.31
N SER A 9 22.60 14.96 -26.26
CA SER A 9 22.45 14.48 -24.87
C SER A 9 21.00 14.45 -24.38
N ALA A 10 20.16 15.42 -24.79
CA ALA A 10 18.75 15.42 -24.42
C ALA A 10 17.97 14.27 -25.09
N LEU A 11 18.30 13.94 -26.35
CA LEU A 11 17.68 12.84 -27.09
C LEU A 11 18.08 11.47 -26.55
N SER A 12 19.36 11.28 -26.17
CA SER A 12 19.80 10.02 -25.56
C SER A 12 19.24 9.82 -24.15
N LEU A 13 18.99 10.89 -23.38
CA LEU A 13 18.29 10.80 -22.09
C LEU A 13 16.85 10.30 -22.26
N LEU A 14 16.13 10.81 -23.27
CA LEU A 14 14.74 10.45 -23.56
C LEU A 14 14.58 8.97 -23.95
N VAL A 15 15.53 8.41 -24.70
CA VAL A 15 15.54 6.99 -25.08
C VAL A 15 15.85 6.09 -23.88
N MET A 16 16.74 6.51 -22.98
CA MET A 16 17.00 5.79 -21.72
C MET A 16 15.78 5.79 -20.78
N LEU A 17 15.02 6.88 -20.73
CA LEU A 17 13.81 6.97 -19.90
C LEU A 17 12.70 6.04 -20.38
N ALA A 18 12.55 5.85 -21.70
CA ALA A 18 11.51 5.01 -22.28
C ALA A 18 11.73 3.50 -22.06
N ALA A 19 12.98 3.06 -21.85
CA ALA A 19 13.30 1.66 -21.54
C ALA A 19 13.15 1.32 -20.04
N GLY A 20 13.08 2.33 -19.16
CA GLY A 20 12.98 2.17 -17.70
C GLY A 20 11.54 2.01 -17.17
N CYS A 21 10.51 2.25 -17.99
CA CYS A 21 9.11 2.10 -17.58
C CYS A 21 8.61 0.65 -17.63
N ALA A 22 9.50 -0.33 -17.75
CA ALA A 22 9.18 -1.71 -17.36
C ALA A 22 9.25 -1.82 -15.82
N THR A 23 8.46 -0.99 -15.12
CA THR A 23 7.95 -1.38 -13.81
C THR A 23 7.27 -2.70 -14.07
N SER A 24 7.91 -3.78 -13.61
CA SER A 24 7.26 -5.08 -13.57
C SER A 24 6.05 -4.84 -12.68
N SER A 25 4.90 -4.63 -13.31
CA SER A 25 3.61 -4.73 -12.66
C SER A 25 3.59 -6.15 -12.15
N VAL A 26 4.02 -6.34 -10.91
CA VAL A 26 3.66 -7.50 -10.12
C VAL A 26 2.15 -7.45 -10.19
N THR A 27 1.57 -8.31 -11.02
CA THR A 27 0.14 -8.56 -11.02
C THR A 27 -0.11 -9.15 -9.64
N GLN A 28 -0.35 -8.28 -8.67
CA GLN A 28 -0.87 -8.66 -7.39
C GLN A 28 -2.10 -9.47 -7.73
N THR A 29 -2.19 -10.70 -7.22
CA THR A 29 -3.44 -11.46 -7.27
C THR A 29 -4.39 -10.77 -6.30
N VAL A 30 -4.89 -9.60 -6.73
CA VAL A 30 -5.83 -8.79 -5.98
C VAL A 30 -7.12 -9.59 -5.96
N SER A 31 -7.54 -10.03 -4.77
CA SER A 31 -8.88 -10.61 -4.64
C SER A 31 -9.91 -9.58 -5.11
N PRO A 32 -11.04 -9.99 -5.71
CA PRO A 32 -12.06 -9.05 -6.18
C PRO A 32 -12.51 -8.04 -5.11
N THR A 33 -12.45 -8.44 -3.85
CA THR A 33 -12.69 -7.60 -2.67
C THR A 33 -11.59 -6.57 -2.39
N GLN A 34 -10.32 -6.95 -2.52
CA GLN A 34 -9.19 -6.04 -2.39
C GLN A 34 -9.20 -4.99 -3.52
N SER A 35 -9.66 -5.34 -4.72
CA SER A 35 -9.84 -4.38 -5.82
C SER A 35 -10.99 -3.40 -5.57
N ALA A 36 -12.04 -3.79 -4.86
CA ALA A 36 -13.11 -2.88 -4.47
C ALA A 36 -12.65 -1.87 -3.40
N ALA A 37 -11.82 -2.31 -2.45
CA ALA A 37 -11.20 -1.42 -1.46
C ALA A 37 -10.23 -0.42 -2.10
N LEU A 38 -9.42 -0.86 -3.07
CA LEU A 38 -8.54 0.02 -3.85
C LEU A 38 -9.33 1.08 -4.62
N ALA A 39 -10.46 0.72 -5.23
CA ALA A 39 -11.33 1.67 -5.93
C ALA A 39 -11.93 2.73 -4.98
N LEU A 40 -12.12 2.42 -3.70
CA LEU A 40 -12.58 3.39 -2.70
C LEU A 40 -11.46 4.34 -2.25
N LEU A 41 -10.21 3.86 -2.18
CA LEU A 41 -9.04 4.72 -1.95
C LEU A 41 -8.85 5.73 -3.08
N ASP A 42 -9.01 5.29 -4.34
CA ASP A 42 -8.96 6.18 -5.52
C ASP A 42 -10.05 7.25 -5.51
N GLN A 43 -11.17 6.99 -4.83
CA GLN A 43 -12.29 7.92 -4.67
C GLN A 43 -12.14 8.86 -3.46
N GLY A 44 -11.01 8.81 -2.75
CA GLY A 44 -10.78 9.62 -1.55
C GLY A 44 -11.64 9.19 -0.36
N LYS A 45 -12.03 7.90 -0.31
CA LYS A 45 -12.87 7.30 0.73
C LYS A 45 -12.10 6.26 1.56
N PRO A 46 -11.04 6.66 2.27
CA PRO A 46 -10.18 5.72 3.00
C PRO A 46 -10.93 5.05 4.15
N ARG A 47 -11.86 5.76 4.78
CA ARG A 47 -12.66 5.22 5.89
C ARG A 47 -13.58 4.10 5.43
N GLU A 48 -14.31 4.29 4.33
CA GLU A 48 -15.20 3.26 3.79
C GLU A 48 -14.42 2.05 3.29
N ALA A 49 -13.27 2.27 2.64
CA ALA A 49 -12.37 1.20 2.22
C ALA A 49 -11.91 0.36 3.42
N ALA A 50 -11.48 1.02 4.50
CA ALA A 50 -11.02 0.37 5.72
C ALA A 50 -12.11 -0.48 6.38
N GLN A 51 -13.36 0.04 6.43
CA GLN A 51 -14.51 -0.68 6.97
C GLN A 51 -14.85 -1.94 6.17
N GLN A 52 -14.80 -1.87 4.84
CA GLN A 52 -15.06 -3.03 3.99
C GLN A 52 -14.00 -4.13 4.18
N LEU A 53 -12.72 -3.74 4.23
CA LEU A 53 -11.63 -4.68 4.50
C LEU A 53 -11.74 -5.30 5.90
N GLU A 54 -12.20 -4.53 6.89
CA GLU A 54 -12.43 -5.05 8.24
C GLU A 54 -13.57 -6.07 8.27
N ALA A 55 -14.67 -5.79 7.56
CA ALA A 55 -15.78 -6.73 7.43
C ALA A 55 -15.36 -8.02 6.73
N GLU A 56 -14.49 -7.95 5.71
CA GLU A 56 -13.91 -9.12 5.07
C GLU A 56 -12.94 -9.86 6.00
N ALA A 57 -12.13 -9.13 6.77
CA ALA A 57 -11.25 -9.74 7.76
C ALA A 57 -12.04 -10.55 8.81
N ALA A 58 -13.26 -10.11 9.14
CA ALA A 58 -14.14 -10.81 10.07
C ALA A 58 -14.55 -12.21 9.59
N SER A 59 -14.70 -12.42 8.28
CA SER A 59 -15.01 -13.73 7.69
C SER A 59 -13.79 -14.54 7.25
N ALA A 60 -12.62 -13.89 7.13
CA ALA A 60 -11.36 -14.54 6.77
C ALA A 60 -10.68 -15.23 7.97
N SER A 61 -9.76 -16.15 7.66
CA SER A 61 -8.95 -16.86 8.66
C SER A 61 -7.47 -16.89 8.26
N GLY A 62 -6.62 -17.30 9.21
CA GLY A 62 -5.18 -17.52 8.98
C GLY A 62 -4.47 -16.31 8.38
N ALA A 63 -3.70 -16.54 7.32
CA ALA A 63 -2.92 -15.49 6.69
C ALA A 63 -3.75 -14.46 5.94
N GLN A 64 -4.90 -14.86 5.37
CA GLN A 64 -5.80 -13.92 4.70
C GLN A 64 -6.34 -12.88 5.69
N ARG A 65 -6.76 -13.33 6.88
CA ARG A 65 -7.21 -12.43 7.94
C ARG A 65 -6.12 -11.43 8.33
N SER A 66 -4.89 -11.90 8.54
CA SER A 66 -3.78 -11.00 8.92
C SER A 66 -3.47 -9.95 7.84
N ARG A 67 -3.54 -10.32 6.56
CA ARG A 67 -3.37 -9.37 5.45
C ARG A 67 -4.49 -8.33 5.39
N LEU A 68 -5.74 -8.75 5.52
CA LEU A 68 -6.90 -7.84 5.50
C LEU A 68 -6.90 -6.88 6.69
N LEU A 69 -6.54 -7.36 7.89
CA LEU A 69 -6.39 -6.51 9.08
C LEU A 69 -5.29 -5.46 8.89
N ALA A 70 -4.15 -5.84 8.32
CA ALA A 70 -3.07 -4.91 8.03
C ALA A 70 -3.49 -3.85 7.00
N ALA A 71 -4.15 -4.26 5.90
CA ALA A 71 -4.66 -3.34 4.88
C ALA A 71 -5.76 -2.40 5.43
N SER A 72 -6.67 -2.91 6.28
CA SER A 72 -7.67 -2.09 6.95
C SER A 72 -7.04 -1.07 7.89
N ALA A 73 -6.00 -1.46 8.64
CA ALA A 73 -5.26 -0.54 9.51
C ALA A 73 -4.64 0.63 8.72
N PHE A 74 -4.10 0.36 7.53
CA PHE A 74 -3.64 1.42 6.62
C PHE A 74 -4.77 2.37 6.21
N GLY A 75 -5.92 1.83 5.79
CA GLY A 75 -7.06 2.67 5.42
C GLY A 75 -7.58 3.53 6.59
N TRP A 76 -7.51 3.03 7.83
CA TRP A 76 -7.86 3.83 9.01
C TRP A 76 -6.84 4.93 9.31
N HIS A 77 -5.54 4.65 9.13
CA HIS A 77 -4.49 5.66 9.24
C HIS A 77 -4.63 6.75 8.16
N ASP A 78 -4.86 6.37 6.90
CA ASP A 78 -5.12 7.32 5.79
C ASP A 78 -6.39 8.16 6.06
N ALA A 79 -7.35 7.62 6.80
CA ALA A 79 -8.55 8.33 7.25
C ALA A 79 -8.33 9.20 8.51
N GLY A 80 -7.10 9.25 9.05
CA GLY A 80 -6.71 10.00 10.25
C GLY A 80 -7.15 9.38 11.57
N ASP A 81 -7.59 8.11 11.58
CA ASP A 81 -7.99 7.38 12.80
C ASP A 81 -6.91 6.38 13.22
N ASP A 82 -5.82 6.92 13.77
CA ASP A 82 -4.68 6.14 14.22
C ASP A 82 -5.04 5.21 15.38
N ALA A 83 -6.03 5.57 16.21
CA ALA A 83 -6.47 4.74 17.32
C ALA A 83 -7.07 3.42 16.81
N ARG A 84 -7.89 3.50 15.76
CA ARG A 84 -8.44 2.31 15.11
C ARG A 84 -7.36 1.52 14.39
N ALA A 85 -6.43 2.19 13.70
CA ALA A 85 -5.29 1.55 13.05
C ALA A 85 -4.47 0.71 14.05
N ARG A 86 -4.09 1.27 15.21
CA ARG A 86 -3.38 0.55 16.28
C ARG A 86 -4.13 -0.70 16.76
N THR A 87 -5.44 -0.57 16.96
CA THR A 87 -6.29 -1.68 17.42
C THR A 87 -6.30 -2.85 16.44
N LEU A 88 -6.26 -2.56 15.13
CA LEU A 88 -6.20 -3.60 14.10
C LEU A 88 -4.80 -4.20 13.97
N LEU A 89 -3.75 -3.38 14.01
CA LEU A 89 -2.35 -3.85 13.96
C LEU A 89 -2.02 -4.81 15.10
N ALA A 90 -2.56 -4.60 16.30
CA ALA A 90 -2.38 -5.50 17.43
C ALA A 90 -2.94 -6.92 17.19
N GLN A 91 -3.87 -7.08 16.23
CA GLN A 91 -4.47 -8.36 15.86
C GLN A 91 -3.76 -9.04 14.68
N VAL A 92 -2.82 -8.35 14.03
CA VAL A 92 -2.09 -8.87 12.88
C VAL A 92 -0.99 -9.82 13.35
N ASN A 93 -1.00 -11.05 12.83
CA ASN A 93 0.12 -11.96 13.00
C ASN A 93 1.18 -11.68 11.93
N ALA A 94 2.27 -11.00 12.29
CA ALA A 94 3.35 -10.64 11.37
C ALA A 94 4.02 -11.84 10.67
N ARG A 95 3.92 -13.07 11.23
CA ARG A 95 4.44 -14.28 10.57
C ARG A 95 3.63 -14.69 9.35
N HIS A 96 2.37 -14.28 9.29
CA HIS A 96 1.49 -14.53 8.15
C HIS A 96 1.66 -13.48 7.03
N LEU A 97 2.42 -12.43 7.28
CA LEU A 97 2.74 -11.42 6.29
C LEU A 97 4.06 -11.75 5.59
N SER A 98 4.11 -11.51 4.29
CA SER A 98 5.31 -11.67 3.47
C SER A 98 5.40 -10.55 2.45
N GLY A 99 6.60 -10.38 1.86
CA GLY A 99 6.85 -9.39 0.82
C GLY A 99 6.44 -7.97 1.22
N GLU A 100 5.68 -7.33 0.33
CA GLU A 100 5.21 -5.95 0.43
C GLU A 100 4.32 -5.70 1.65
N ASP A 101 3.40 -6.63 1.96
CA ASP A 101 2.48 -6.49 3.10
C ASP A 101 3.23 -6.41 4.43
N ARG A 102 4.32 -7.19 4.57
CA ARG A 102 5.16 -7.16 5.77
C ARG A 102 5.95 -5.87 5.89
N ALA A 103 6.48 -5.36 4.77
CA ALA A 103 7.21 -4.10 4.74
C ALA A 103 6.29 -2.92 5.12
N ARG A 104 5.09 -2.86 4.51
CA ARG A 104 4.04 -1.91 4.85
C ARG A 104 3.68 -1.98 6.34
N PHE A 105 3.31 -3.16 6.83
CA PHE A 105 3.00 -3.34 8.26
C PHE A 105 4.09 -2.79 9.19
N GLY A 106 5.37 -3.04 8.87
CA GLY A 106 6.49 -2.51 9.64
C GLY A 106 6.61 -0.99 9.59
N LEU A 107 6.41 -0.39 8.42
CA LEU A 107 6.43 1.06 8.23
C LEU A 107 5.35 1.74 9.09
N LEU A 108 4.10 1.31 8.96
CA LEU A 108 2.97 1.90 9.70
C LEU A 108 3.12 1.72 11.20
N THR A 109 3.59 0.55 11.66
CA THR A 109 3.87 0.33 13.08
C THR A 109 4.93 1.31 13.59
N GLY A 110 5.97 1.57 12.80
CA GLY A 110 7.02 2.54 13.15
C GLY A 110 6.51 3.98 13.17
N GLU A 111 5.72 4.37 12.17
CA GLU A 111 5.12 5.70 12.08
C GLU A 111 4.22 6.01 13.28
N LEU A 112 3.32 5.10 13.62
CA LEU A 112 2.44 5.25 14.78
C LEU A 112 3.22 5.29 16.10
N ALA A 113 4.30 4.51 16.23
CA ALA A 113 5.17 4.55 17.40
C ALA A 113 5.94 5.88 17.54
N VAL A 114 6.22 6.57 16.43
CA VAL A 114 6.80 7.92 16.44
C VAL A 114 5.76 8.97 16.82
N ILE A 115 4.52 8.85 16.32
CA ILE A 115 3.42 9.75 16.65
C ILE A 115 3.07 9.70 18.15
N ASP A 116 3.20 8.52 18.78
CA ASP A 116 2.90 8.32 20.20
C ASP A 116 3.92 8.93 21.18
N LYS A 117 5.01 9.50 20.68
CA LYS A 117 6.11 10.06 21.48
C LYS A 117 5.93 11.55 21.74
#